data_AF-A0A0D3DZY7-F1
#
_entry.id   AF-A0A0D3DZY7-F1
#
_cell.length_a   1.000
_cell.length_b   1.000
_cell.length_c   1.000
_cell.angle_alpha   90.00
_cell.angle_beta   90.00
_cell.angle_gamma   90.00
#
_symmetry.space_group_name_H-M   'P 1'
#
loop_
_entity.id
_entity.type
_entity.pdbx_description
1 polymer ?
#
loop_
_entity_poly.entity_id
_entity_poly.type
_entity_poly.pdbx_seq_one_letter_code
_entity_poly.pdbx_strand_id
1 'polypeptide(L)' 'MQTRPVLKDKDMLEELVDSRLEGKYPKEDFIRVCTIAAACVAPEASQRPTMTEVVQSLKMVQRVVEYHQDKTQL' A
#
# COMPACT_ATOMS: atom_id res chain seq x y z
N MET A 1 -3.03 22.10 3.55
CA MET A 1 -3.45 20.68 3.60
C MET A 1 -2.34 19.90 4.27
N GLN A 2 -2.46 19.64 5.58
CA GLN A 2 -1.51 18.79 6.29
C GLN A 2 -1.84 17.34 5.99
N THR A 3 -0.86 16.59 5.47
CA THR A 3 -0.95 15.14 5.35
C THR A 3 -1.15 14.58 6.76
N ARG A 4 -2.14 13.69 6.93
CA ARG A 4 -2.24 12.90 8.17
C ARG A 4 -0.92 12.13 8.31
N PRO A 5 -0.17 12.29 9.41
CA PRO A 5 1.14 11.64 9.59
C PRO A 5 1.07 10.10 9.63
N VAL A 6 -0.15 9.55 9.68
CA VAL A 6 -0.50 8.13 9.75
C VAL A 6 0.15 7.28 8.65
N LEU A 7 0.35 7.84 7.44
CA LEU A 7 0.95 7.08 6.33
C LEU A 7 2.46 6.81 6.49
N LYS A 8 3.13 7.48 7.44
CA LYS A 8 4.56 7.28 7.71
C LYS A 8 4.83 6.27 8.84
N ASP A 9 3.83 5.98 9.65
CA ASP A 9 3.98 5.15 10.83
C ASP A 9 3.36 3.77 10.59
N LYS A 10 4.20 2.75 10.45
CA LYS A 10 3.77 1.38 10.08
C LYS A 10 2.77 0.81 11.07
N ASP A 11 2.90 1.15 12.34
CA ASP A 11 2.04 0.66 13.40
C ASP A 11 0.66 1.31 13.35
N MET A 12 0.55 2.53 12.80
CA MET A 12 -0.74 3.20 12.60
C MET A 12 -1.40 2.87 11.25
N LEU A 13 -0.70 2.20 10.33
CA LEU A 13 -1.29 1.81 9.05
C LEU A 13 -2.46 0.83 9.25
N GLU A 14 -2.43 -0.01 10.29
CA GLU A 14 -3.52 -0.95 10.59
C GLU A 14 -4.84 -0.22 10.92
N GLU A 15 -4.80 1.02 11.39
CA GLU A 15 -6.00 1.85 11.63
C GLU A 15 -6.62 2.42 10.34
N LEU A 16 -5.88 2.43 9.23
CA LEU A 16 -6.35 2.91 7.92
C LEU A 16 -7.07 1.84 7.11
N VAL A 17 -7.04 0.60 7.57
CA VAL A 17 -7.59 -0.55 6.86
C VAL A 17 -9.11 -0.41 6.79
N ASP A 18 -9.68 -0.66 5.62
CA ASP A 18 -11.13 -0.72 5.47
C ASP A 18 -11.68 -1.86 6.33
N SER A 19 -12.52 -1.53 7.31
CA SER A 19 -13.10 -2.50 8.25
C SER A 19 -13.89 -3.62 7.55
N ARG A 20 -14.39 -3.38 6.33
CA ARG A 20 -15.10 -4.38 5.52
C ARG A 20 -14.20 -5.46 4.94
N LEU A 21 -12.87 -5.26 4.96
CA LEU A 21 -11.92 -6.30 4.58
C LEU A 21 -11.80 -7.37 5.67
N GLU A 22 -12.27 -7.12 6.90
CA GLU A 22 -12.32 -8.12 7.99
C GLU A 22 -10.96 -8.81 8.25
N GLY A 23 -9.84 -8.11 8.05
CA GLY A 23 -8.50 -8.69 8.19
C GLY A 23 -8.10 -9.66 7.05
N LYS A 24 -8.93 -9.84 6.03
CA LYS A 24 -8.71 -10.75 4.88
C LYS A 24 -7.86 -10.08 3.80
N TYR A 25 -6.64 -9.71 4.15
CA TYR A 25 -5.67 -9.17 3.21
C TYR A 25 -4.24 -9.46 3.68
N PRO A 26 -3.28 -9.62 2.74
CA PRO A 26 -1.88 -9.75 3.08
C PRO A 26 -1.34 -8.43 3.66
N LYS A 27 -0.93 -8.44 4.93
CA LYS A 27 -0.40 -7.25 5.62
C LYS A 27 0.79 -6.62 4.89
N GLU A 28 1.69 -7.43 4.35
CA GLU A 28 2.87 -6.93 3.60
C GLU A 28 2.47 -6.14 2.36
N ASP A 29 1.49 -6.61 1.61
CA ASP A 29 1.00 -5.93 0.41
C ASP A 29 0.24 -4.65 0.78
N PHE A 30 -0.52 -4.67 1.87
CA PHE A 30 -1.15 -3.47 2.39
C PHE A 30 -0.11 -2.39 2.76
N ILE A 31 0.96 -2.76 3.46
CA ILE A 31 2.06 -1.82 3.79
C ILE A 31 2.70 -1.27 2.51
N ARG A 32 2.88 -2.10 1.47
CA ARG A 32 3.42 -1.64 0.17
C ARG A 32 2.48 -0.64 -0.51
N VAL A 33 1.17 -0.91 -0.54
CA VAL A 33 0.17 0.00 -1.10
C VAL A 33 0.15 1.33 -0.33
N CYS A 34 0.17 1.28 1.00
CA CYS A 34 0.27 2.48 1.83
C CYS A 34 1.55 3.29 1.55
N THR A 35 2.67 2.61 1.32
CA THR A 35 3.94 3.26 0.97
C THR A 35 3.85 3.98 -0.39
N ILE A 36 3.24 3.33 -1.40
CA ILE A 36 2.97 3.96 -2.70
C ILE A 36 2.07 5.18 -2.52
N ALA A 37 0.99 5.04 -1.76
CA ALA A 37 0.06 6.14 -1.48
C ALA A 37 0.76 7.31 -0.75
N ALA A 38 1.62 7.02 0.22
CA ALA A 38 2.40 8.02 0.97
C ALA A 38 3.30 8.84 0.03
N ALA A 39 3.98 8.18 -0.91
CA ALA A 39 4.80 8.85 -1.91
C ALA A 39 3.96 9.72 -2.87
N CYS A 40 2.80 9.24 -3.32
CA CYS A 40 1.89 10.00 -4.19
C CYS A 40 1.38 11.31 -3.55
N VAL A 41 1.20 11.34 -2.23
CA VAL A 41 0.72 12.51 -1.49
C VAL A 41 1.84 13.30 -0.80
N ALA A 42 3.10 13.07 -1.20
CA ALA A 42 4.23 13.79 -0.63
C ALA A 42 4.03 15.32 -0.74
N PRO A 43 4.39 16.09 0.32
CA PRO A 43 4.24 17.54 0.29
C PRO A 43 5.01 18.16 -0.89
N GLU A 44 6.23 17.69 -1.10
CA GLU A 44 7.12 18.08 -2.19
C GLU A 44 6.75 17.35 -3.48
N ALA A 45 6.39 18.09 -4.53
CA ALA A 45 6.01 17.53 -5.82
C ALA A 45 7.14 16.69 -6.47
N SER A 46 8.40 17.04 -6.21
CA SER A 46 9.57 16.30 -6.71
C SER A 46 9.74 14.91 -6.09
N GLN A 47 9.11 14.65 -4.95
CA GLN A 47 9.11 13.33 -4.31
C GLN A 47 7.93 12.45 -4.75
N ARG A 48 6.99 13.00 -5.52
CA ARG A 48 5.85 12.24 -6.03
C ARG A 48 6.30 11.41 -7.23
N PRO A 49 5.97 10.12 -7.27
CA PRO A 49 6.28 9.27 -8.40
C PRO A 49 5.49 9.69 -9.64
N THR A 50 6.02 9.36 -10.80
CA THR A 50 5.27 9.39 -12.06
C THR A 50 4.17 8.33 -12.05
N MET A 51 3.10 8.54 -12.83
CA MET A 51 2.04 7.53 -12.95
C MET A 51 2.55 6.19 -13.51
N THR A 52 3.62 6.20 -14.30
CA THR A 52 4.29 4.98 -14.77
C THR A 52 4.88 4.19 -13.60
N GLU A 53 5.62 4.85 -12.70
CA GLU A 53 6.20 4.21 -11.51
C GLU A 53 5.13 3.70 -10.55
N VAL A 54 4.01 4.44 -10.40
CA VAL A 54 2.86 4.02 -9.60
C VAL A 54 2.28 2.71 -10.14
N VAL A 55 1.99 2.65 -11.44
CA VAL A 55 1.41 1.45 -12.07
C VAL A 55 2.38 0.27 -11.99
N GLN A 56 3.68 0.48 -12.19
CA GLN A 56 4.69 -0.56 -12.05
C GLN A 56 4.75 -1.11 -10.62
N SER A 57 4.74 -0.22 -9.63
CA SER A 57 4.76 -0.61 -8.21
C SER A 57 3.51 -1.39 -7.82
N LEU A 58 2.33 -0.96 -8.27
CA LEU A 58 1.06 -1.66 -8.01
C LEU A 58 1.02 -3.05 -8.68
N LYS A 59 1.56 -3.20 -9.90
CA LYS A 59 1.68 -4.51 -10.56
C LYS A 59 2.54 -5.49 -9.77
N MET A 60 3.60 -5.00 -9.12
CA MET A 60 4.45 -5.86 -8.28
C MET A 60 3.68 -6.35 -7.04
N VAL A 61 2.84 -5.51 -6.45
CA VAL A 61 1.95 -5.92 -5.34
C VAL A 61 0.93 -6.96 -5.81
N GLN A 62 0.27 -6.76 -6.96
CA GLN A 62 -0.72 -7.72 -7.48
C GLN A 62 -0.12 -9.11 -7.75
N ARG A 63 1.08 -9.18 -8.34
CA ARG A 63 1.77 -10.46 -8.56
C ARG A 63 2.09 -11.20 -7.25
N VAL A 64 2.33 -10.45 -6.18
CA VAL A 64 2.55 -11.03 -4.86
C VAL A 64 1.26 -11.60 -4.28
N VAL A 65 0.11 -10.95 -4.52
CA VAL A 65 -1.21 -11.46 -4.11
C VAL A 65 -1.51 -12.79 -4.82
N GLU A 66 -1.24 -12.90 -6.12
CA GLU A 66 -1.42 -14.15 -6.88
C GLU A 66 -0.58 -15.31 -6.29
N TYR A 67 0.67 -15.05 -5.91
CA TYR A 67 1.54 -16.04 -5.27
C TYR A 67 1.08 -16.45 -3.85
N HIS A 68 0.55 -15.52 -3.06
CA HIS A 68 0.02 -15.83 -1.72
C HIS A 68 -1.31 -16.60 -1.78
N GLN A 69 -2.15 -16.35 -2.79
CA GLN A 69 -3.36 -17.13 -3.03
C GLN A 69 -3.04 -18.58 -3.38
N ASP A 70 -2.03 -18.83 -4.23
CA ASP A 70 -1.58 -20.19 -4.58
C ASP A 70 -1.04 -20.97 -3.37
N LYS A 71 -0.35 -20.32 -2.43
CA LYS A 71 0.14 -20.97 -1.20
C LYS A 71 -0.93 -21.23 -0.14
N THR A 72 -2.06 -20.53 -0.19
CA THR A 72 -3.16 -20.71 0.78
C THR A 72 -4.11 -21.84 0.36
N GLN A 73 -3.92 -22.42 -0.84
CA GLN A 73 -4.67 -23.58 -1.33
C GLN A 73 -3.91 -24.92 -1.28
N LEU A 74 -2.71 -24.96 -0.66
CA LEU A 74 -1.97 -26.20 -0.40
C LEU A 74 -1.98 -26.58 1.10
#